data_AF-A0A0A9WAP4-F1
#
_entry.id   AF-A0A0A9WAP4-F1
#
_cell.length_a   1.000
_cell.length_b   1.000
_cell.length_c   1.000
_cell.angle_alpha   90.00
_cell.angle_beta   90.00
_cell.angle_gamma   90.00
#
_symmetry.space_group_name_H-M   'P 1'
#
loop_
_entity.id
_entity.type
_entity.pdbx_description
1 polymer ?
#
loop_
_entity_poly.entity_id
_entity_poly.type
_entity_poly.pdbx_seq_one_letter_code
_entity_poly.pdbx_strand_id
1 'polypeptide(L)'
;MTVSAHKVNGPVGVGALYLRNRHCPHRTLVGGSQEHGIRPGTENVPAIMGFGAALRLDRSHTAHREIERLILHTLISLGCEINRRGETSGYIVHATLPVGYHNTELVSLLSTRYHV
;
A
#
# COMPACT_ATOMS: atom_id res chain seq x y z
N MET A 1 -13.17 5.04 -6.99
CA MET A 1 -11.75 4.72 -6.66
C MET A 1 -11.56 4.93 -5.17
N THR A 2 -10.87 4.03 -4.48
CA THR A 2 -10.55 4.16 -3.05
C THR A 2 -9.06 4.40 -2.87
N VAL A 3 -8.68 5.20 -1.89
CA VAL A 3 -7.29 5.46 -1.53
C VAL A 3 -7.13 5.45 -0.01
N SER A 4 -5.98 4.99 0.47
CA SER A 4 -5.66 4.96 1.91
C SER A 4 -4.33 5.62 2.17
N ALA A 5 -4.27 6.48 3.20
CA ALA A 5 -3.10 7.31 3.44
C ALA A 5 -1.87 6.50 3.90
N HIS A 6 -2.05 5.51 4.76
CA HIS A 6 -0.94 4.70 5.26
C HIS A 6 -0.26 3.82 4.19
N LYS A 7 -0.81 3.74 2.98
CA LYS A 7 -0.16 3.08 1.82
C LYS A 7 0.74 4.03 1.02
N VAL A 8 0.68 5.32 1.32
CA VAL A 8 1.49 6.38 0.71
C VAL A 8 2.23 7.20 1.78
N ASN A 9 2.66 6.53 2.86
CA ASN A 9 3.38 7.13 4.00
C ASN A 9 2.60 8.20 4.78
N GLY A 10 1.26 8.22 4.65
CA GLY A 10 0.38 9.08 5.43
C GLY A 10 -0.10 8.43 6.74
N PRO A 11 -0.90 9.14 7.54
CA PRO A 11 -1.41 8.65 8.81
C PRO A 11 -2.31 7.40 8.68
N VAL A 12 -2.32 6.54 9.70
CA VAL A 12 -3.31 5.45 9.81
C VAL A 12 -4.69 6.03 10.18
N GLY A 13 -5.76 5.40 9.69
CA GLY A 13 -7.14 5.79 10.02
C GLY A 13 -7.74 6.88 9.12
N VAL A 14 -7.07 7.25 8.04
CA VAL A 14 -7.57 8.19 7.03
C VAL A 14 -7.41 7.63 5.60
N GLY A 15 -8.38 7.94 4.76
CA GLY A 15 -8.45 7.56 3.36
C GLY A 15 -9.49 8.40 2.64
N ALA A 16 -9.71 8.14 1.36
CA ALA A 16 -10.72 8.84 0.58
C ALA A 16 -11.41 7.91 -0.42
N LEU A 17 -12.65 8.25 -0.75
CA LEU A 17 -13.45 7.62 -1.79
C LEU A 17 -13.74 8.64 -2.88
N TYR A 18 -13.21 8.42 -4.07
CA TYR A 18 -13.54 9.21 -5.24
C TYR A 18 -14.86 8.74 -5.86
N LEU A 19 -15.82 9.65 -5.92
CA LEU A 19 -17.14 9.49 -6.52
C LEU A 19 -17.28 10.44 -7.72
N ARG A 20 -17.41 9.90 -8.94
CA ARG A 20 -17.50 10.71 -10.17
C ARG A 20 -18.70 11.67 -10.15
N ASN A 21 -19.87 11.21 -9.71
CA ASN A 21 -21.13 11.96 -9.77
C ASN A 21 -21.71 12.30 -8.39
N ARG A 22 -20.90 12.27 -7.31
CA ARG A 22 -21.31 12.45 -5.90
C ARG A 22 -22.46 11.56 -5.40
N HIS A 23 -22.98 10.67 -6.26
CA HIS A 23 -23.97 9.68 -5.91
C HIS A 23 -23.29 8.54 -5.14
N CYS A 24 -23.73 8.32 -3.91
CA CYS A 24 -23.31 7.21 -3.07
C CYS A 24 -24.53 6.33 -2.77
N PRO A 25 -24.76 5.26 -3.56
CA PRO A 25 -26.00 4.47 -3.46
C PRO A 25 -26.14 3.70 -2.14
N HIS A 26 -25.03 3.44 -1.45
CA HIS A 26 -25.01 2.71 -0.19
C HIS A 26 -24.30 3.52 0.90
N ARG A 27 -25.08 4.32 1.62
CA ARG A 27 -24.64 4.98 2.85
C ARG A 27 -24.61 3.96 3.98
N THR A 28 -23.43 3.62 4.46
CA THR A 28 -23.25 2.63 5.54
C THR A 28 -23.54 3.22 6.93
N LEU A 29 -23.53 4.56 7.05
CA LEU A 29 -23.69 5.30 8.29
C LEU A 29 -24.74 6.40 8.15
N VAL A 30 -25.43 6.71 9.25
CA VAL A 30 -26.42 7.78 9.36
C VAL A 30 -25.96 8.78 10.44
N GLY A 31 -26.16 10.07 10.22
CA GLY A 31 -25.73 11.13 11.14
C GLY A 31 -25.73 12.51 10.49
N GLY A 32 -24.79 13.37 10.91
CA GLY A 32 -24.66 14.75 10.43
C GLY A 32 -24.34 14.91 8.93
N SER A 33 -24.18 16.16 8.50
CA SER A 33 -24.03 16.55 7.09
C SER A 33 -22.57 16.59 6.59
N GLN A 34 -21.61 16.05 7.35
CA GLN A 34 -20.20 15.94 6.95
C GLN A 34 -20.04 15.25 5.59
N GLU A 35 -18.96 15.60 4.86
CA GLU A 35 -18.67 15.03 3.54
C GLU A 35 -19.85 15.11 2.55
N HIS A 36 -20.53 16.27 2.47
CA HIS A 36 -21.76 16.48 1.67
C HIS A 36 -22.91 15.55 2.08
N GLY A 37 -22.98 15.31 3.38
CA GLY A 37 -23.80 14.30 4.00
C GLY A 37 -23.25 12.90 3.82
N ILE A 38 -22.38 12.57 2.85
CA ILE A 38 -22.06 11.20 2.37
C ILE A 38 -21.49 10.29 3.46
N ARG A 39 -20.61 10.82 4.30
CA ARG A 39 -20.01 10.11 5.42
C ARG A 39 -20.18 10.96 6.67
N PRO A 40 -21.15 10.64 7.54
CA PRO A 40 -21.37 11.40 8.77
C PRO A 40 -20.26 11.21 9.80
N GLY A 41 -20.17 12.15 10.74
CA GLY A 41 -19.22 12.15 11.85
C GLY A 41 -18.07 13.13 11.63
N THR A 42 -17.65 13.80 12.70
CA THR A 42 -16.63 14.87 12.67
C THR A 42 -15.37 14.42 11.94
N GLU A 43 -14.92 15.25 11.00
CA GLU A 43 -13.76 14.98 10.18
C GLU A 43 -12.48 14.95 11.03
N ASN A 44 -11.62 13.97 10.78
CA ASN A 44 -10.29 13.92 11.38
C ASN A 44 -9.34 14.88 10.65
N VAL A 45 -9.53 16.18 10.86
CA VAL A 45 -8.79 17.25 10.17
C VAL A 45 -7.27 17.06 10.23
N PRO A 46 -6.64 16.75 11.38
CA PRO A 46 -5.20 16.51 11.43
C PRO A 46 -4.75 15.35 10.53
N ALA A 47 -5.47 14.24 10.54
CA ALA A 47 -5.14 13.09 9.69
C ALA A 47 -5.36 13.41 8.20
N ILE A 48 -6.41 14.15 7.85
CA ILE A 48 -6.68 14.61 6.48
C ILE A 48 -5.54 15.51 5.99
N MET A 49 -5.08 16.45 6.81
CA MET A 49 -3.94 17.31 6.48
C MET A 49 -2.64 16.50 6.31
N GLY A 50 -2.40 15.53 7.19
CA GLY A 50 -1.27 14.60 7.07
C GLY A 50 -1.32 13.76 5.80
N PHE A 51 -2.51 13.30 5.40
CA PHE A 51 -2.70 12.58 4.14
C PHE A 51 -2.38 13.48 2.93
N GLY A 52 -2.89 14.72 2.92
CA GLY A 52 -2.57 15.69 1.88
C GLY A 52 -1.07 16.03 1.79
N ALA A 53 -0.37 16.09 2.94
CA ALA A 53 1.08 16.29 2.97
C ALA A 53 1.84 15.09 2.40
N ALA A 54 1.46 13.87 2.78
CA ALA A 54 2.08 12.64 2.29
C ALA A 54 2.01 12.52 0.75
N LEU A 55 0.84 12.85 0.17
CA LEU A 55 0.66 12.87 -1.29
C LEU A 55 1.56 13.88 -2.01
N ARG A 56 1.89 15.02 -1.39
CA ARG A 56 2.80 16.02 -1.97
C ARG A 56 4.27 15.61 -1.91
N LEU A 57 4.63 14.77 -0.94
CA LEU A 57 5.99 14.31 -0.72
C LEU A 57 6.32 13.01 -1.45
N ASP A 58 5.31 12.33 -2.01
CA ASP A 58 5.50 11.04 -2.65
C ASP A 58 6.40 11.17 -3.90
N ARG A 59 7.58 10.54 -3.84
CA ARG A 59 8.61 10.49 -4.89
C ARG A 59 8.91 9.06 -5.35
N SER A 60 8.01 8.13 -5.03
CA SER A 60 8.17 6.68 -5.16
C SER A 60 8.57 6.16 -6.56
N HIS A 61 8.21 6.85 -7.64
CA HIS A 61 8.25 6.25 -8.98
C HIS A 61 9.65 5.89 -9.52
N THR A 62 10.72 6.61 -9.17
CA THR A 62 12.06 6.36 -9.75
C THR A 62 12.91 5.38 -8.96
N ALA A 63 12.90 5.46 -7.62
CA ALA A 63 13.71 4.59 -6.76
C ALA A 63 13.23 3.13 -6.77
N HIS A 64 11.92 2.93 -6.96
CA HIS A 64 11.30 1.60 -6.91
C HIS A 64 11.82 0.66 -8.00
N ARG A 65 11.99 1.14 -9.23
CA ARG A 65 12.43 0.30 -10.36
C ARG A 65 13.85 -0.28 -10.19
N GLU A 66 14.77 0.50 -9.62
CA GLU A 66 16.13 0.01 -9.40
C GLU A 66 16.17 -1.05 -8.29
N ILE A 67 15.42 -0.81 -7.20
CA ILE A 67 15.28 -1.78 -6.11
C ILE A 67 14.65 -3.07 -6.62
N GLU A 68 13.59 -2.98 -7.42
CA GLU A 68 12.95 -4.14 -8.05
C GLU A 68 13.94 -4.94 -8.89
N ARG A 69 14.74 -4.29 -9.73
CA ARG A 69 15.76 -4.96 -10.55
C ARG A 69 16.76 -5.74 -9.69
N LEU A 70 17.27 -5.14 -8.62
CA LEU A 70 18.25 -5.78 -7.73
C LEU A 70 17.66 -6.97 -6.96
N ILE A 71 16.41 -6.83 -6.49
CA ILE A 71 15.69 -7.89 -5.79
C ILE A 71 15.44 -9.06 -6.75
N LEU A 72 14.94 -8.79 -7.96
CA LEU A 72 14.66 -9.83 -8.96
C LEU A 72 15.92 -10.60 -9.33
N HIS A 73 17.03 -9.91 -9.57
CA HIS A 73 18.31 -10.57 -9.85
C HIS A 73 18.71 -11.54 -8.72
N THR A 74 18.62 -11.09 -7.47
CA THR A 74 18.97 -11.90 -6.31
C THR A 74 18.05 -13.11 -6.16
N LEU A 75 16.74 -12.92 -6.26
CA LEU A 75 15.75 -14.00 -6.12
C LEU A 75 15.91 -15.07 -7.21
N ILE A 76 16.15 -14.65 -8.46
CA ILE A 76 16.41 -15.58 -9.57
C ILE A 76 17.71 -16.36 -9.32
N SER A 77 18.77 -15.71 -8.86
CA SER A 77 20.04 -16.38 -8.55
C SER A 77 19.92 -17.41 -7.41
N LEU A 78 18.95 -17.22 -6.51
CA LEU A 78 18.61 -18.16 -5.44
C LEU A 78 17.65 -19.29 -5.90
N GLY A 79 17.26 -19.31 -7.18
CA GLY A 79 16.36 -20.32 -7.73
C GLY A 79 14.88 -20.10 -7.38
N CYS A 80 14.49 -18.89 -6.98
CA CYS A 80 13.08 -18.57 -6.73
C CYS A 80 12.33 -18.36 -8.06
N GLU A 81 11.07 -18.82 -8.11
CA GLU A 81 10.17 -18.54 -9.23
C GLU A 81 9.47 -17.19 -9.01
N ILE A 82 9.52 -16.28 -9.98
CA ILE A 82 8.93 -14.95 -9.86
C ILE A 82 7.47 -14.96 -10.33
N ASN A 83 6.55 -14.61 -9.43
CA ASN A 83 5.11 -14.58 -9.66
C ASN A 83 4.68 -13.20 -10.18
N ARG A 84 4.81 -12.95 -11.49
CA ARG A 84 4.39 -11.68 -12.13
C ARG A 84 3.33 -11.88 -13.23
N ARG A 85 2.40 -10.93 -13.35
CA ARG A 85 1.45 -10.82 -14.48
C ARG A 85 1.26 -9.36 -14.86
N GLY A 86 1.51 -9.02 -16.12
CA GLY A 86 1.31 -7.65 -16.63
C GLY A 86 2.23 -6.61 -16.02
N GLU A 87 1.74 -5.36 -15.95
CA GLU A 87 2.44 -4.23 -15.34
C GLU A 87 2.42 -4.34 -13.80
N THR A 88 3.56 -4.08 -13.14
CA THR A 88 3.73 -4.18 -11.69
C THR A 88 3.87 -2.81 -11.04
N SER A 89 3.70 -2.74 -9.72
CA SER A 89 3.83 -1.48 -8.96
C SER A 89 5.29 -0.99 -8.84
N GLY A 90 6.27 -1.83 -9.18
CA GLY A 90 7.70 -1.51 -9.09
C GLY A 90 8.30 -1.62 -7.70
N TYR A 91 7.52 -1.86 -6.64
CA TYR A 91 8.03 -2.00 -5.25
C TYR A 91 7.47 -3.22 -4.52
N ILE A 92 6.68 -4.04 -5.20
CA ILE A 92 6.18 -5.31 -4.69
C ILE A 92 6.73 -6.41 -5.59
N VAL A 93 7.53 -7.30 -5.01
CA VAL A 93 8.02 -8.51 -5.67
C VAL A 93 7.41 -9.70 -4.97
N HIS A 94 6.76 -10.56 -5.75
CA HIS A 94 6.17 -11.81 -5.28
C HIS A 94 6.91 -12.97 -5.92
N ALA A 95 7.37 -13.92 -5.11
CA ALA A 95 8.14 -15.06 -5.58
C ALA A 95 7.83 -16.32 -4.75
N THR A 96 7.96 -17.47 -5.39
CA THR A 96 7.88 -18.79 -4.77
C THR A 96 9.30 -19.26 -4.47
N LEU A 97 9.55 -19.66 -3.23
CA LEU A 97 10.84 -20.21 -2.81
C LEU A 97 11.09 -21.59 -3.43
N PRO A 98 12.36 -21.97 -3.66
CA PRO A 98 12.69 -23.31 -4.10
C PRO A 98 12.28 -24.36 -3.05
N VAL A 99 12.11 -25.60 -3.51
CA VAL A 99 11.72 -26.73 -2.67
C VAL A 99 12.71 -26.89 -1.50
N GLY A 100 12.17 -27.16 -0.31
CA GLY A 100 12.96 -27.34 0.92
C GLY A 100 13.05 -26.10 1.80
N TYR A 101 12.53 -24.95 1.36
CA TYR A 101 12.45 -23.74 2.17
C TYR A 101 11.01 -23.45 2.61
N HIS A 102 10.80 -23.21 3.90
CA HIS A 102 9.52 -22.77 4.44
C HIS A 102 9.47 -21.25 4.59
N ASN A 103 8.37 -20.63 4.16
CA ASN A 103 8.18 -19.18 4.26
C ASN A 103 8.36 -18.65 5.70
N THR A 104 7.84 -19.37 6.69
CA THR A 104 7.92 -18.98 8.10
C THR A 104 9.35 -18.94 8.61
N GLU A 105 10.19 -19.91 8.22
CA GLU A 105 11.60 -19.97 8.60
C GLU A 105 12.38 -18.83 7.96
N LEU A 106 12.18 -18.59 6.66
CA LEU A 106 12.86 -17.51 5.96
C LEU A 106 12.48 -16.14 6.53
N VAL A 107 11.19 -15.90 6.78
CA VAL A 107 10.72 -14.64 7.38
C VAL A 107 11.33 -14.46 8.77
N SER A 108 11.31 -15.50 9.61
CA SER A 108 11.90 -15.45 10.94
C SER A 108 13.41 -15.17 10.90
N LEU A 109 14.14 -15.81 9.98
CA LEU A 109 15.56 -15.61 9.78
C LEU A 109 15.89 -14.19 9.32
N LEU A 110 15.14 -13.66 8.35
CA LEU A 110 15.32 -12.30 7.84
C LEU A 110 14.98 -11.26 8.92
N SER A 111 13.87 -11.42 9.64
CA SER A 111 13.49 -10.56 10.75
C SER A 111 14.55 -10.54 11.85
N THR A 112 15.09 -11.70 12.21
CA THR A 112 16.16 -11.80 13.23
C THR A 112 17.44 -11.14 12.76
N ARG A 113 17.83 -11.33 11.50
CA ARG A 113 19.10 -10.83 10.95
C ARG A 113 19.10 -9.33 10.71
N TYR A 114 17.97 -8.77 10.27
CA TYR A 114 17.87 -7.37 9.86
C TYR A 114 17.08 -6.50 10.84
N HIS A 115 16.60 -7.07 11.95
CA HIS A 115 15.84 -6.39 13.00
C HIS A 115 14.58 -5.68 12.48
N VAL A 116 13.83 -6.38 11.62
CA VAL A 116 12.58 -5.93 10.99
C VAL A 116 11.39 -6.76 11.43
#